data_AF-A0A4Q6C6V9-F1
#
_entry.id   AF-A0A4Q6C6V9-F1
#
_cell.length_a   1.000
_cell.length_b   1.000
_cell.length_c   1.000
_cell.angle_alpha   90.00
_cell.angle_beta   90.00
_cell.angle_gamma   90.00
#
_symmetry.space_group_name_H-M   'P 1'
#
loop_
_entity.id
_entity.type
_entity.pdbx_description
1 polymer ?
#
loop_
_entity_poly.entity_id
_entity_poly.type
_entity_poly.pdbx_seq_one_letter_code
_entity_poly.pdbx_strand_id
1 'polypeptide(L)'
;MRRLLGLLLVTLAWPAFVQAQDIRVPAGLHGDGIDRAMPVLAREVKAVYRDDDRQRYLGTLFRLQLVAGQYPQALESIHAIRALRNDGASQPPLYLQYELYVRAKDAQVKRGTQLGQAWREAFARHFGGLDDKVALQAEFGFGGFLPRMRGDLDAALKKIEGRKRLPLTEAIELVRAYQVHAAYATFLPLFDAALKDDDARRYAVDRNALVPTPDDAGISTLVVRPAKAPPLPALLTFTIYANDDWAWADAKKMAAHGYAGVVA
;
A
#
# COMPACT_ATOMS: atom_id res chain seq x y z
N MET A 1 -27.70 -71.48 -28.08
CA MET A 1 -26.34 -71.59 -27.49
C MET A 1 -25.61 -70.26 -27.75
N ARG A 2 -25.43 -69.42 -26.71
CA ARG A 2 -24.14 -69.05 -26.07
C ARG A 2 -23.25 -68.14 -26.97
N ARG A 3 -22.71 -66.98 -26.59
CA ARG A 3 -22.53 -66.16 -25.36
C ARG A 3 -22.07 -64.76 -25.86
N LEU A 4 -22.70 -63.65 -25.49
CA LEU A 4 -22.29 -62.66 -24.46
C LEU A 4 -20.77 -62.43 -24.31
N LEU A 5 -20.30 -61.23 -24.66
CA LEU A 5 -19.21 -60.54 -23.96
C LEU A 5 -19.37 -59.03 -24.13
N GLY A 6 -19.95 -58.40 -23.11
CA GLY A 6 -19.97 -56.95 -22.93
C GLY A 6 -18.69 -56.50 -22.24
N LEU A 7 -18.12 -55.38 -22.72
CA LEU A 7 -16.92 -54.78 -22.16
C LEU A 7 -17.34 -53.62 -21.24
N LEU A 8 -17.09 -53.80 -19.95
CA LEU A 8 -17.40 -52.87 -18.87
C LEU A 8 -16.28 -51.82 -18.79
N LEU A 9 -16.61 -50.55 -19.06
CA LEU A 9 -15.73 -49.40 -18.83
C LEU A 9 -15.79 -49.02 -17.34
N VAL A 10 -14.80 -49.46 -16.57
CA VAL A 10 -14.59 -49.04 -15.18
C VAL A 10 -13.78 -47.74 -15.21
N THR A 11 -14.45 -46.61 -14.97
CA THR A 11 -13.80 -45.32 -14.71
C THR A 11 -13.32 -45.30 -13.26
N LEU A 12 -12.02 -45.52 -13.07
CA LEU A 12 -11.33 -45.28 -11.80
C LEU A 12 -11.26 -43.77 -11.56
N ALA A 13 -12.24 -43.24 -10.81
CA ALA A 13 -12.12 -41.92 -10.19
C ALA A 13 -11.11 -42.02 -9.03
N TRP A 14 -9.84 -41.76 -9.32
CA TRP A 14 -8.86 -41.53 -8.27
C TRP A 14 -9.23 -40.22 -7.56
N PRO A 15 -9.53 -40.23 -6.24
CA PRO A 15 -9.62 -38.98 -5.51
C PRO A 15 -8.23 -38.34 -5.57
N ALA A 16 -8.13 -37.19 -6.24
CA ALA A 16 -6.97 -36.34 -6.14
C ALA A 16 -6.90 -35.86 -4.68
N PHE A 17 -6.14 -36.57 -3.86
CA PHE A 17 -5.68 -36.04 -2.59
C PHE A 17 -4.78 -34.86 -2.94
N VAL A 18 -5.35 -33.65 -2.91
CA VAL A 18 -4.57 -32.42 -2.86
C VAL A 18 -3.82 -32.49 -1.53
N GLN A 19 -2.61 -33.04 -1.56
CA GLN A 19 -1.72 -32.91 -0.42
C GLN A 19 -1.52 -31.41 -0.20
N ALA A 20 -1.91 -30.92 0.97
CA ALA A 20 -1.55 -29.60 1.41
C ALA A 20 -0.03 -29.47 1.24
N GLN A 21 0.39 -28.55 0.36
CA GLN A 21 1.80 -28.36 0.09
C GLN A 21 2.42 -27.70 1.31
N ASP A 22 3.17 -28.49 2.07
CA ASP A 22 3.83 -28.02 3.27
C ASP A 22 5.18 -27.39 2.94
N ILE A 23 5.32 -26.10 3.28
CA ILE A 23 6.54 -25.30 3.17
C ILE A 23 7.43 -25.58 4.39
N ARG A 24 8.74 -25.73 4.19
CA ARG A 24 9.68 -25.87 5.31
C ARG A 24 9.79 -24.51 6.02
N VAL A 25 9.91 -24.51 7.33
CA VAL A 25 10.21 -23.28 8.09
C VAL A 25 11.72 -23.05 8.04
N PRO A 26 12.23 -21.95 7.42
CA PRO A 26 13.64 -21.60 7.49
C PRO A 26 14.16 -21.46 8.93
N ALA A 27 15.42 -21.85 9.13
CA ALA A 27 16.12 -21.55 10.37
C ALA A 27 16.20 -20.02 10.58
N GLY A 28 16.03 -19.57 11.83
CA GLY A 28 16.08 -18.14 12.17
C GLY A 28 14.75 -17.39 12.08
N LEU A 29 13.66 -18.04 11.67
CA LEU A 29 12.31 -17.50 11.86
C LEU A 29 11.90 -17.39 13.33
N HIS A 30 12.59 -18.13 14.21
CA HIS A 30 12.46 -18.02 15.66
C HIS A 30 13.62 -17.17 16.18
N GLY A 31 13.32 -16.02 16.79
CA GLY A 31 14.31 -15.07 17.34
C GLY A 31 14.74 -13.97 16.36
N ASP A 32 15.96 -13.47 16.50
CA ASP A 32 16.43 -12.22 15.83
C ASP A 32 16.84 -12.42 14.36
N GLY A 33 16.55 -13.58 13.77
CA GLY A 33 16.91 -13.96 12.41
C GLY A 33 15.84 -13.66 11.35
N ILE A 34 14.70 -13.09 11.74
CA ILE A 34 13.50 -12.97 10.89
C ILE A 34 13.81 -12.29 9.55
N ASP A 35 14.52 -11.16 9.57
CA ASP A 35 14.82 -10.40 8.35
C ASP A 35 15.68 -11.17 7.34
N ARG A 36 16.52 -12.10 7.82
CA ARG A 36 17.33 -12.99 6.98
C ARG A 36 16.55 -14.22 6.51
N ALA A 37 15.65 -14.72 7.35
CA ALA A 37 14.88 -15.93 7.09
C ALA A 37 13.68 -15.69 6.16
N MET A 38 13.03 -14.52 6.26
CA MET A 38 11.80 -14.25 5.51
C MET A 38 11.99 -14.23 3.98
N PRO A 39 13.08 -13.69 3.41
CA PRO A 39 13.34 -13.81 1.97
C PRO A 39 13.49 -15.26 1.50
N VAL A 40 14.01 -16.16 2.35
CA VAL A 40 14.10 -17.60 2.06
C VAL A 40 12.70 -18.20 1.99
N LEU A 41 11.88 -17.97 3.03
CA LEU A 41 10.50 -18.44 3.07
C LEU A 41 9.71 -17.95 1.85
N ALA A 42 9.80 -16.67 1.52
CA ALA A 42 9.09 -16.08 0.39
C ALA A 42 9.48 -16.73 -0.95
N ARG A 43 10.76 -17.11 -1.14
CA ARG A 43 11.20 -17.84 -2.34
C ARG A 43 10.64 -19.25 -2.41
N GLU A 44 10.61 -19.98 -1.29
CA GLU A 44 10.03 -21.32 -1.22
C GLU A 44 8.53 -21.31 -1.51
N VAL A 45 7.79 -20.39 -0.85
CA VAL A 45 6.36 -20.19 -1.09
C VAL A 45 6.09 -19.84 -2.56
N LYS A 46 6.85 -18.90 -3.14
CA LYS A 46 6.69 -18.48 -4.53
C LYS A 46 6.88 -19.63 -5.52
N ALA A 47 7.83 -20.54 -5.27
CA ALA A 47 8.11 -21.64 -6.18
C ALA A 47 6.88 -22.52 -6.43
N VAL A 48 6.08 -22.73 -5.37
CA VAL A 48 4.95 -23.64 -5.39
C VAL A 48 3.58 -22.94 -5.48
N TYR A 49 3.50 -21.64 -5.16
CA TYR A 49 2.25 -20.90 -5.18
C TYR A 49 1.60 -20.84 -6.56
N ARG A 50 0.33 -21.25 -6.64
CA ARG A 50 -0.54 -21.19 -7.81
C ARG A 50 -1.91 -20.69 -7.35
N ASP A 51 -2.58 -19.92 -8.19
CA ASP A 51 -3.97 -19.50 -8.02
C ASP A 51 -4.56 -19.27 -9.41
N ASP A 52 -5.74 -19.85 -9.66
CA ASP A 52 -6.41 -19.79 -10.97
C ASP A 52 -6.97 -18.38 -11.25
N ASP A 53 -7.24 -17.60 -10.20
CA ASP A 53 -7.62 -16.20 -10.34
C ASP A 53 -6.37 -15.34 -10.54
N ARG A 54 -6.26 -14.75 -11.73
CA ARG A 54 -5.09 -13.97 -12.10
C ARG A 54 -4.86 -12.76 -11.20
N GLN A 55 -5.92 -12.13 -10.70
CA GLN A 55 -5.82 -10.96 -9.84
C GLN A 55 -5.30 -11.36 -8.44
N ARG A 56 -5.86 -12.41 -7.84
CA ARG A 56 -5.37 -12.97 -6.57
C ARG A 56 -3.94 -13.47 -6.71
N TYR A 57 -3.63 -14.18 -7.81
CA TYR A 57 -2.29 -14.65 -8.12
C TYR A 57 -1.28 -13.51 -8.13
N LEU A 58 -1.53 -12.44 -8.91
CA LEU A 58 -0.61 -11.29 -9.00
C LEU A 58 -0.50 -10.54 -7.67
N GLY A 59 -1.62 -10.42 -6.94
CA GLY A 59 -1.67 -9.82 -5.61
C GLY A 59 -0.76 -10.54 -4.60
N THR A 60 -0.79 -11.87 -4.58
CA THR A 60 0.11 -12.64 -3.70
C THR A 60 1.54 -12.63 -4.25
N LEU A 61 1.71 -12.79 -5.57
CA LEU A 61 3.01 -12.89 -6.21
C LEU A 61 3.90 -11.66 -5.96
N PHE A 62 3.37 -10.44 -6.09
CA PHE A 62 4.20 -9.24 -5.89
C PHE A 62 4.72 -9.15 -4.44
N ARG A 63 3.93 -9.59 -3.45
CA ARG A 63 4.33 -9.61 -2.03
C ARG A 63 5.44 -10.60 -1.80
N LEU A 64 5.31 -11.80 -2.37
CA LEU A 64 6.35 -12.83 -2.31
C LEU A 64 7.65 -12.34 -2.99
N GLN A 65 7.55 -11.72 -4.17
CA GLN A 65 8.71 -11.16 -4.89
C GLN A 65 9.39 -10.04 -4.10
N LEU A 66 8.60 -9.12 -3.53
CA LEU A 66 9.08 -8.00 -2.73
C LEU A 66 9.89 -8.49 -1.52
N VAL A 67 9.35 -9.46 -0.77
CA VAL A 67 10.04 -10.04 0.39
C VAL A 67 11.24 -10.90 -0.02
N ALA A 68 11.17 -11.58 -1.17
CA ALA A 68 12.27 -12.34 -1.73
C ALA A 68 13.44 -11.48 -2.26
N GLY A 69 13.30 -10.14 -2.27
CA GLY A 69 14.29 -9.20 -2.81
C GLY A 69 14.25 -9.06 -4.34
N GLN A 70 13.18 -9.53 -4.99
CA GLN A 70 12.98 -9.52 -6.43
C GLN A 70 12.22 -8.25 -6.84
N TYR A 71 12.84 -7.09 -6.58
CA TYR A 71 12.18 -5.79 -6.72
C TYR A 71 11.68 -5.48 -8.14
N PRO A 72 12.45 -5.72 -9.21
CA PRO A 72 11.95 -5.50 -10.57
C PRO A 72 10.71 -6.34 -10.89
N GLN A 73 10.70 -7.60 -10.49
CA GLN A 73 9.58 -8.51 -10.73
C GLN A 73 8.34 -8.16 -9.89
N ALA A 74 8.54 -7.70 -8.65
CA ALA A 74 7.46 -7.19 -7.81
C ALA A 74 6.78 -5.98 -8.47
N LEU A 75 7.57 -5.07 -9.04
CA LEU A 75 7.07 -3.91 -9.76
C LEU A 75 6.27 -4.31 -11.01
N GLU A 76 6.79 -5.24 -11.81
CA GLU A 76 6.08 -5.80 -12.96
C GLU A 76 4.73 -6.41 -12.56
N SER A 77 4.68 -7.16 -11.46
CA SER A 77 3.43 -7.76 -10.96
C SER A 77 2.42 -6.71 -10.48
N ILE A 78 2.88 -5.63 -9.83
CA ILE A 78 2.03 -4.48 -9.47
C ILE A 78 1.45 -3.81 -10.73
N HIS A 79 2.26 -3.62 -11.77
CA HIS A 79 1.78 -3.04 -13.02
C HIS A 79 0.81 -3.98 -13.74
N ALA A 80 1.08 -5.29 -13.76
CA ALA A 80 0.21 -6.28 -14.38
C ALA A 80 -1.17 -6.35 -13.72
N ILE A 81 -1.24 -6.27 -12.37
CA ILE A 81 -2.55 -6.27 -11.69
C ILE A 81 -3.33 -4.97 -11.95
N ARG A 82 -2.65 -3.83 -12.07
CA ARG A 82 -3.31 -2.56 -12.46
C ARG A 82 -3.84 -2.61 -13.88
N ALA A 83 -3.05 -3.13 -14.82
CA ALA A 83 -3.47 -3.31 -16.20
C ALA A 83 -4.68 -4.25 -16.31
N LEU A 84 -4.73 -5.32 -15.49
CA LEU A 84 -5.87 -6.24 -15.44
C LEU A 84 -7.14 -5.57 -14.91
N ARG A 85 -7.00 -4.74 -13.86
CA ARG A 85 -8.14 -4.01 -13.27
C ARG A 85 -8.65 -2.89 -14.17
N ASN A 86 -7.74 -2.26 -14.92
CA ASN A 86 -8.04 -1.13 -15.79
C ASN A 86 -8.84 -0.02 -15.08
N ASP A 87 -8.42 0.29 -13.84
CA ASP A 87 -9.04 1.36 -13.06
C ASP A 87 -8.89 2.71 -13.79
N GLY A 88 -9.91 3.55 -13.75
CA GLY A 88 -9.89 4.84 -14.44
C GLY A 88 -8.86 5.81 -13.86
N ALA A 89 -8.42 6.79 -14.66
CA ALA A 89 -7.39 7.77 -14.27
C ALA A 89 -7.74 8.62 -13.03
N SER A 90 -9.02 8.68 -12.66
CA SER A 90 -9.49 9.36 -11.44
C SER A 90 -9.29 8.54 -10.16
N GLN A 91 -8.83 7.29 -10.24
CA GLN A 91 -8.55 6.43 -9.10
C GLN A 91 -7.04 6.44 -8.79
N PRO A 92 -6.67 6.39 -7.50
CA PRO A 92 -5.27 6.27 -7.13
C PRO A 92 -4.70 4.92 -7.61
N PRO A 93 -3.44 4.88 -8.09
CA PRO A 93 -2.84 3.63 -8.52
C PRO A 93 -2.84 2.57 -7.41
N LEU A 94 -3.44 1.40 -7.68
CA LEU A 94 -3.51 0.31 -6.70
C LEU A 94 -2.12 -0.04 -6.18
N TYR A 95 -1.94 -0.17 -4.86
CA TYR A 95 -0.65 -0.50 -4.24
C TYR A 95 0.47 0.53 -4.45
N LEU A 96 0.15 1.80 -4.69
CA LEU A 96 1.15 2.87 -4.82
C LEU A 96 2.16 2.86 -3.66
N GLN A 97 1.72 2.69 -2.41
CA GLN A 97 2.60 2.66 -1.24
C GLN A 97 3.66 1.54 -1.31
N TYR A 98 3.28 0.37 -1.85
CA TYR A 98 4.21 -0.74 -2.02
C TYR A 98 5.08 -0.57 -3.26
N GLU A 99 4.57 0.05 -4.33
CA GLU A 99 5.38 0.43 -5.47
C GLU A 99 6.51 1.37 -5.06
N LEU A 100 6.21 2.43 -4.29
CA LEU A 100 7.22 3.37 -3.82
C LEU A 100 8.29 2.68 -2.99
N TYR A 101 7.87 1.78 -2.09
CA TYR A 101 8.79 0.97 -1.30
C TYR A 101 9.67 0.06 -2.17
N VAL A 102 9.08 -0.64 -3.15
CA VAL A 102 9.83 -1.50 -4.09
C VAL A 102 10.85 -0.70 -4.88
N ARG A 103 10.48 0.48 -5.41
CA ARG A 103 11.39 1.38 -6.13
C ARG A 103 12.54 1.87 -5.25
N ALA A 104 12.25 2.19 -3.98
CA ALA A 104 13.26 2.61 -3.02
C ALA A 104 14.25 1.47 -2.71
N LYS A 105 13.76 0.24 -2.54
CA LYS A 105 14.61 -0.94 -2.33
C LYS A 105 15.44 -1.31 -3.56
N ASP A 106 14.88 -1.20 -4.77
CA ASP A 106 15.61 -1.41 -6.02
C ASP A 106 16.74 -0.38 -6.19
N ALA A 107 16.45 0.90 -5.88
CA ALA A 107 17.43 1.97 -5.87
C ALA A 107 18.55 1.74 -4.84
N GLN A 108 18.18 1.31 -3.63
CA GLN A 108 19.14 0.96 -2.58
C GLN A 108 20.12 -0.12 -3.06
N VAL A 109 19.61 -1.20 -3.66
CA VAL A 109 20.44 -2.32 -4.11
C VAL A 109 21.27 -1.98 -5.34
N LYS A 110 20.68 -1.31 -6.35
CA LYS A 110 21.38 -1.03 -7.62
C LYS A 110 22.33 0.15 -7.56
N ARG A 111 22.01 1.17 -6.76
CA ARG A 111 22.73 2.46 -6.74
C ARG A 111 23.38 2.78 -5.40
N GLY A 112 23.17 1.97 -4.37
CA GLY A 112 23.69 2.24 -3.03
C GLY A 112 23.04 3.45 -2.34
N THR A 113 21.91 3.95 -2.86
CA THR A 113 21.21 5.11 -2.29
C THR A 113 20.66 4.76 -0.91
N GLN A 114 20.73 5.69 0.03
CA GLN A 114 20.12 5.51 1.35
C GLN A 114 18.61 5.31 1.21
N LEU A 115 18.04 4.30 1.89
CA LEU A 115 16.65 3.88 1.67
C LEU A 115 15.63 5.02 1.85
N GLY A 116 15.77 5.82 2.91
CA GLY A 116 14.87 6.95 3.16
C GLY A 116 14.94 8.04 2.08
N GLN A 117 16.14 8.31 1.56
CA GLN A 117 16.31 9.22 0.42
C GLN A 117 15.64 8.64 -0.85
N ALA A 118 15.92 7.38 -1.17
CA ALA A 118 15.35 6.72 -2.34
C ALA A 118 13.82 6.66 -2.29
N TRP A 119 13.24 6.48 -1.10
CA TRP A 119 11.79 6.52 -0.92
C TRP A 119 11.22 7.92 -1.15
N ARG A 120 11.83 8.98 -0.59
CA ARG A 120 11.40 10.37 -0.83
C ARG A 120 11.47 10.75 -2.31
N GLU A 121 12.53 10.34 -3.01
CA GLU A 121 12.67 10.55 -4.45
C GLU A 121 11.57 9.81 -5.24
N ALA A 122 11.26 8.57 -4.87
CA ALA A 122 10.17 7.82 -5.48
C ALA A 122 8.82 8.47 -5.20
N PHE A 123 8.58 8.94 -3.98
CA PHE A 123 7.37 9.66 -3.58
C PHE A 123 7.18 10.93 -4.41
N ALA A 124 8.18 11.82 -4.43
CA ALA A 124 8.11 13.07 -5.19
C ALA A 124 7.83 12.83 -6.68
N ARG A 125 8.40 11.76 -7.26
CA ARG A 125 8.21 11.42 -8.67
C ARG A 125 6.83 10.84 -8.97
N HIS A 126 6.38 9.87 -8.18
CA HIS A 126 5.21 9.05 -8.52
C HIS A 126 3.94 9.50 -7.79
N PHE A 127 4.03 9.92 -6.53
CA PHE A 127 2.92 10.55 -5.81
C PHE A 127 2.77 12.01 -6.23
N GLY A 128 3.89 12.76 -6.32
CA GLY A 128 3.86 14.16 -6.76
C GLY A 128 3.39 14.34 -8.21
N GLY A 129 3.47 13.30 -9.04
CA GLY A 129 2.95 13.29 -10.40
C GLY A 129 1.42 13.06 -10.51
N LEU A 130 0.72 12.79 -9.41
CA LEU A 130 -0.73 12.62 -9.41
C LEU A 130 -1.45 13.97 -9.48
N ASP A 131 -2.65 13.99 -10.07
CA ASP A 131 -3.56 15.14 -9.98
C ASP A 131 -4.05 15.34 -8.54
N ASP A 132 -4.41 16.57 -8.16
CA ASP A 132 -4.71 16.92 -6.75
C ASP A 132 -5.78 16.03 -6.11
N LYS A 133 -6.89 15.77 -6.83
CA LYS A 133 -7.95 14.87 -6.36
C LYS A 133 -7.45 13.44 -6.17
N VAL A 134 -6.62 12.94 -7.08
CA VAL A 134 -6.09 11.58 -7.03
C VAL A 134 -5.05 11.46 -5.91
N ALA A 135 -4.22 12.49 -5.71
CA ALA A 135 -3.29 12.58 -4.60
C ALA A 135 -4.01 12.54 -3.24
N LEU A 136 -5.05 13.36 -3.07
CA LEU A 136 -5.88 13.37 -1.86
C LEU A 136 -6.45 11.98 -1.54
N GLN A 137 -6.93 11.26 -2.56
CA GLN A 137 -7.44 9.90 -2.39
C GLN A 137 -6.33 8.88 -2.08
N ALA A 138 -5.14 9.06 -2.68
CA ALA A 138 -4.01 8.16 -2.51
C ALA A 138 -3.44 8.20 -1.08
N GLU A 139 -3.57 9.33 -0.36
CA GLU A 139 -3.09 9.50 1.03
C GLU A 139 -3.56 8.39 1.96
N PHE A 140 -4.80 7.92 1.80
CA PHE A 140 -5.36 6.84 2.61
C PHE A 140 -4.51 5.56 2.58
N GLY A 141 -3.90 5.24 1.43
CA GLY A 141 -3.05 4.06 1.26
C GLY A 141 -1.74 4.12 2.05
N PHE A 142 -1.33 5.30 2.50
CA PHE A 142 -0.11 5.53 3.28
C PHE A 142 -0.37 5.59 4.80
N GLY A 143 -1.62 5.78 5.21
CA GLY A 143 -2.02 5.69 6.60
C GLY A 143 -1.88 4.28 7.16
N GLY A 144 -1.51 4.16 8.44
CA GLY A 144 -1.38 2.86 9.11
C GLY A 144 -1.05 2.98 10.59
N PHE A 145 -1.41 1.96 11.37
CA PHE A 145 -1.07 1.88 12.79
C PHE A 145 0.04 0.85 13.01
N LEU A 146 1.29 1.33 13.06
CA LEU A 146 2.48 0.50 13.11
C LEU A 146 2.49 -0.51 14.29
N PRO A 147 2.08 -0.15 15.52
CA PRO A 147 1.97 -1.12 16.61
C PRO A 147 1.03 -2.30 16.32
N ARG A 148 -0.09 -2.05 15.63
CA ARG A 148 -0.99 -3.14 15.21
C ARG A 148 -0.34 -4.02 14.15
N MET A 149 0.30 -3.44 13.14
CA MET A 149 1.00 -4.22 12.10
C MET A 149 2.13 -5.07 12.69
N ARG A 150 2.82 -4.54 13.72
CA ARG A 150 3.82 -5.30 14.48
C ARG A 150 3.17 -6.44 15.25
N GLY A 151 2.08 -6.17 15.98
CA GLY A 151 1.32 -7.18 16.70
C GLY A 151 0.78 -8.31 15.80
N ASP A 152 0.30 -7.96 14.60
CA ASP A 152 -0.16 -8.94 13.61
C ASP A 152 0.99 -9.87 13.15
N LEU A 153 2.18 -9.32 12.92
CA LEU A 153 3.39 -10.10 12.60
C LEU A 153 3.82 -11.00 13.78
N ASP A 154 3.85 -10.45 15.00
CA ASP A 154 4.24 -11.20 16.20
C ASP A 154 3.25 -12.35 16.47
N ALA A 155 1.95 -12.13 16.26
CA ALA A 155 0.93 -13.17 16.37
C ALA A 155 1.12 -14.29 15.32
N ALA A 156 1.44 -13.92 14.06
CA ALA A 156 1.71 -14.87 12.99
C ALA A 156 2.97 -15.72 13.29
N LEU A 157 4.02 -15.11 13.83
CA LEU A 157 5.25 -15.81 14.25
C LEU A 157 4.99 -16.75 15.42
N LYS A 158 4.24 -16.31 16.43
CA LYS A 158 3.88 -17.14 17.60
C LYS A 158 3.07 -18.37 17.19
N LYS A 159 2.14 -18.24 16.25
CA LYS A 159 1.33 -19.35 15.74
C LYS A 159 2.17 -20.48 15.13
N ILE A 160 3.36 -20.16 14.62
CA ILE A 160 4.24 -21.14 13.95
C ILE A 160 5.39 -21.63 14.83
N GLU A 161 5.44 -21.23 16.09
CA GLU A 161 6.51 -21.56 17.01
C GLU A 161 6.70 -23.08 17.15
N GLY A 162 7.95 -23.55 17.06
CA GLY A 162 8.29 -24.97 17.14
C GLY A 162 7.89 -25.83 15.93
N ARG A 163 7.18 -25.26 14.93
CA ARG A 163 6.79 -26.00 13.72
C ARG A 163 7.95 -26.07 12.73
N LYS A 164 8.17 -27.25 12.16
CA LYS A 164 9.18 -27.45 11.08
C LYS A 164 8.61 -27.24 9.68
N ARG A 165 7.28 -27.31 9.56
CA ARG A 165 6.54 -27.20 8.29
C ARG A 165 5.25 -26.42 8.48
N LEU A 166 4.85 -25.71 7.43
CA LEU A 166 3.65 -24.87 7.39
C LEU A 166 2.83 -25.16 6.14
N PRO A 167 1.50 -25.26 6.25
CA PRO A 167 0.62 -25.18 5.10
C PRO A 167 0.92 -23.91 4.29
N LEU A 168 0.85 -24.03 2.96
CA LEU A 168 1.11 -22.92 2.04
C LEU A 168 0.36 -21.63 2.41
N THR A 169 -0.91 -21.73 2.81
CA THR A 169 -1.74 -20.59 3.20
C THR A 169 -1.19 -19.87 4.43
N GLU A 170 -0.75 -20.60 5.46
CA GLU A 170 -0.13 -20.03 6.66
C GLU A 170 1.20 -19.34 6.32
N ALA A 171 1.98 -19.92 5.41
CA ALA A 171 3.24 -19.32 4.96
C ALA A 171 3.01 -18.02 4.16
N ILE A 172 1.97 -17.97 3.32
CA ILE A 172 1.58 -16.74 2.61
C ILE A 172 1.17 -15.64 3.59
N GLU A 173 0.34 -15.96 4.58
CA GLU A 173 -0.11 -14.99 5.57
C GLU A 173 1.06 -14.45 6.42
N LEU A 174 2.03 -15.31 6.79
CA LEU A 174 3.23 -14.87 7.49
C LEU A 174 4.07 -13.91 6.63
N VAL A 175 4.31 -14.25 5.37
CA VAL A 175 5.05 -13.37 4.44
C VAL A 175 4.32 -12.04 4.25
N ARG A 176 2.99 -12.07 4.18
CA ARG A 176 2.16 -10.86 4.08
C ARG A 176 2.28 -9.97 5.32
N ALA A 177 2.13 -10.53 6.53
CA ALA A 177 2.26 -9.76 7.77
C ALA A 177 3.63 -9.09 7.87
N TYR A 178 4.70 -9.82 7.53
CA TYR A 178 6.05 -9.27 7.47
C TYR A 178 6.18 -8.17 6.41
N GLN A 179 5.68 -8.42 5.20
CA GLN A 179 5.73 -7.46 4.09
C GLN A 179 5.09 -6.12 4.44
N VAL A 180 3.90 -6.17 5.07
CA VAL A 180 3.17 -4.97 5.50
C VAL A 180 3.97 -4.24 6.56
N HIS A 181 4.36 -4.92 7.65
CA HIS A 181 5.13 -4.31 8.72
C HIS A 181 6.44 -3.69 8.21
N ALA A 182 7.24 -4.42 7.43
CA ALA A 182 8.52 -3.93 6.92
C ALA A 182 8.38 -2.71 6.00
N ALA A 183 7.36 -2.69 5.14
CA ALA A 183 7.10 -1.55 4.27
C ALA A 183 6.68 -0.31 5.08
N TYR A 184 5.66 -0.44 5.94
CA TYR A 184 5.14 0.69 6.72
C TYR A 184 6.14 1.20 7.77
N ALA A 185 6.91 0.31 8.41
CA ALA A 185 8.00 0.70 9.31
C ALA A 185 9.06 1.56 8.61
N THR A 186 9.24 1.36 7.28
CA THR A 186 10.19 2.14 6.50
C THR A 186 9.66 3.54 6.18
N PHE A 187 8.41 3.64 5.69
CA PHE A 187 7.93 4.91 5.12
C PHE A 187 7.07 5.75 6.05
N LEU A 188 6.43 5.19 7.08
CA LEU A 188 5.59 5.98 7.99
C LEU A 188 6.34 7.17 8.61
N PRO A 189 7.59 7.02 9.11
CA PRO A 189 8.35 8.16 9.64
C PRO A 189 8.73 9.22 8.60
N LEU A 190 8.58 8.92 7.31
CA LEU A 190 8.95 9.80 6.19
C LEU A 190 7.74 10.45 5.53
N PHE A 191 6.54 9.88 5.70
CA PHE A 191 5.37 10.23 4.93
C PHE A 191 4.86 11.64 5.23
N ASP A 192 4.70 12.02 6.50
CA ASP A 192 4.13 13.33 6.87
C ASP A 192 4.95 14.49 6.32
N ALA A 193 6.29 14.40 6.42
CA ALA A 193 7.18 15.41 5.85
C ALA A 193 7.08 15.45 4.32
N ALA A 194 7.07 14.30 3.65
CA ALA A 194 6.97 14.23 2.19
C ALA A 194 5.60 14.72 1.68
N LEU A 195 4.52 14.44 2.41
CA LEU A 195 3.18 14.92 2.09
C LEU A 195 3.10 16.43 2.27
N LYS A 196 3.67 16.98 3.35
CA LYS A 196 3.74 18.43 3.56
C LYS A 196 4.49 19.15 2.44
N ASP A 197 5.60 18.59 1.98
CA ASP A 197 6.36 19.13 0.84
C ASP A 197 5.53 19.10 -0.46
N ASP A 198 4.77 18.02 -0.69
CA ASP A 198 3.87 17.91 -1.84
C ASP A 198 2.67 18.88 -1.75
N ASP A 199 2.06 19.01 -0.57
CA ASP A 199 0.97 19.95 -0.31
C ASP A 199 1.42 21.40 -0.52
N ALA A 200 2.62 21.77 -0.06
CA ALA A 200 3.20 23.09 -0.27
C ALA A 200 3.47 23.41 -1.75
N ARG A 201 3.67 22.37 -2.58
CA ARG A 201 3.80 22.51 -4.03
C ARG A 201 2.44 22.65 -4.72
N ARG A 202 1.42 21.94 -4.24
CA ARG A 202 0.07 21.90 -4.83
C ARG A 202 -0.76 23.12 -4.50
N TYR A 203 -0.65 23.63 -3.27
CA TYR A 203 -1.59 24.60 -2.74
C TYR A 203 -0.92 25.92 -2.34
N ALA A 204 -1.62 27.02 -2.59
CA ALA A 204 -1.40 28.28 -1.91
C ALA A 204 -2.29 28.32 -0.67
N VAL A 205 -1.68 28.59 0.49
CA VAL A 205 -2.34 28.52 1.79
C VAL A 205 -2.19 29.87 2.48
N ASP A 206 -3.30 30.45 2.94
CA ASP A 206 -3.32 31.58 3.85
C ASP A 206 -3.99 31.14 5.16
N ARG A 207 -3.19 31.07 6.24
CA ARG A 207 -3.65 30.67 7.58
C ARG A 207 -4.10 31.85 8.43
N ASN A 208 -3.84 33.08 7.98
CA ASN A 208 -3.98 34.30 8.77
C ASN A 208 -4.95 35.30 8.13
N ALA A 209 -5.80 34.83 7.20
CA ALA A 209 -6.76 35.69 6.54
C ALA A 209 -7.83 36.12 7.56
N LEU A 210 -7.87 37.41 7.88
CA LEU A 210 -8.82 38.00 8.81
C LEU A 210 -9.92 38.73 8.02
N VAL A 211 -11.17 38.32 8.21
CA VAL A 211 -12.33 38.96 7.60
C VAL A 211 -12.93 39.95 8.61
N PRO A 212 -12.88 41.27 8.36
CA PRO A 212 -13.45 42.26 9.26
C PRO A 212 -14.98 42.20 9.25
N THR A 213 -15.59 42.40 10.40
CA THR A 213 -17.05 42.52 10.57
C THR A 213 -17.46 43.98 10.86
N PRO A 214 -18.73 44.35 10.66
CA PRO A 214 -19.19 45.74 10.86
C PRO A 214 -19.06 46.28 12.29
N ASP A 215 -18.87 45.41 13.28
CA ASP A 215 -18.69 45.74 14.71
C ASP A 215 -17.21 45.77 15.14
N ASP A 216 -16.29 45.92 14.18
CA ASP A 216 -14.83 45.94 14.36
C ASP A 216 -14.21 44.64 14.91
N ALA A 217 -15.00 43.56 15.00
CA ALA A 217 -14.46 42.22 15.23
C ALA A 217 -13.85 41.63 13.94
N GLY A 218 -13.12 40.53 14.08
CA GLY A 218 -12.49 39.84 12.95
C GLY A 218 -12.72 38.33 13.02
N ILE A 219 -13.07 37.73 11.88
CA ILE A 219 -13.21 36.28 11.73
C ILE A 219 -11.93 35.74 11.10
N SER A 220 -11.23 34.88 11.84
CA SER A 220 -10.05 34.19 11.32
C SER A 220 -10.47 33.13 10.31
N THR A 221 -9.80 33.08 9.17
CA THR A 221 -10.12 32.12 8.11
C THR A 221 -8.86 31.42 7.61
N LEU A 222 -9.00 30.12 7.36
CA LEU A 222 -8.05 29.34 6.59
C LEU A 222 -8.50 29.33 5.13
N VAL A 223 -7.64 29.79 4.24
CA VAL A 223 -7.86 29.74 2.79
C VAL A 223 -6.85 28.78 2.16
N VAL A 224 -7.35 27.79 1.42
CA VAL A 224 -6.54 26.84 0.65
C VAL A 224 -7.05 26.81 -0.78
N ARG A 225 -6.16 27.02 -1.76
CA ARG A 225 -6.49 26.93 -3.19
C ARG A 225 -5.35 26.28 -3.97
N PRO A 226 -5.60 25.68 -5.15
CA PRO A 226 -4.52 25.25 -6.02
C PRO A 226 -3.56 26.42 -6.32
N ALA A 227 -2.25 26.18 -6.20
CA ALA A 227 -1.24 27.22 -6.19
C ALA A 227 -1.23 28.06 -7.48
N LYS A 228 -1.50 27.40 -8.62
CA LYS A 228 -1.43 27.98 -9.97
C LYS A 228 -2.80 28.18 -10.63
N ALA A 229 -3.88 28.24 -9.84
CA ALA A 229 -5.22 28.43 -10.40
C ALA A 229 -5.52 29.90 -10.76
N PRO A 230 -6.36 30.15 -11.78
CA PRO A 230 -7.04 31.44 -11.96
C PRO A 230 -8.01 31.71 -10.80
N PRO A 231 -8.71 32.85 -10.75
CA PRO A 231 -9.80 33.04 -9.79
C PRO A 231 -10.79 31.86 -9.82
N LEU A 232 -11.07 31.30 -8.65
CA LEU A 232 -11.94 30.13 -8.48
C LEU A 232 -13.21 30.51 -7.72
N PRO A 233 -14.33 29.81 -7.94
CA PRO A 233 -15.42 29.82 -6.97
C PRO A 233 -14.92 29.36 -5.60
N ALA A 234 -15.42 29.99 -4.54
CA ALA A 234 -15.10 29.65 -3.17
C ALA A 234 -16.15 28.71 -2.57
N LEU A 235 -15.70 27.74 -1.79
CA LEU A 235 -16.55 26.94 -0.90
C LEU A 235 -16.21 27.35 0.53
N LEU A 236 -17.20 27.86 1.25
CA LEU A 236 -17.05 28.31 2.63
C LEU A 236 -17.70 27.30 3.58
N THR A 237 -16.91 26.81 4.54
CA THR A 237 -17.43 26.13 5.75
C THR A 237 -17.24 27.08 6.94
N PHE A 238 -18.32 27.36 7.66
CA PHE A 238 -18.26 28.10 8.91
C PHE A 238 -18.47 27.13 10.08
N THR A 239 -17.59 27.14 11.07
CA THR A 239 -17.61 26.20 12.20
C THR A 239 -17.22 26.87 13.51
N ILE A 240 -17.86 26.49 14.61
CA ILE A 240 -17.47 26.92 15.96
C ILE A 240 -16.33 26.07 16.55
N TYR A 241 -15.96 24.98 15.87
CA TYR A 241 -14.90 24.10 16.34
C TYR A 241 -13.53 24.65 15.95
N ALA A 242 -12.80 25.16 16.94
CA ALA A 242 -11.40 25.59 16.79
C ALA A 242 -10.46 24.37 16.72
N ASN A 243 -10.42 23.71 15.57
CA ASN A 243 -9.54 22.59 15.28
C ASN A 243 -8.87 22.78 13.91
N ASP A 244 -7.60 23.20 13.93
CA ASP A 244 -6.83 23.53 12.72
C ASP A 244 -6.64 22.34 11.77
N ASP A 245 -6.57 21.11 12.30
CA ASP A 245 -6.41 19.91 11.48
C ASP A 245 -7.69 19.60 10.71
N TRP A 246 -8.85 19.78 11.34
CA TRP A 246 -10.14 19.62 10.67
C TRP A 246 -10.37 20.70 9.62
N ALA A 247 -10.09 21.96 9.97
CA ALA A 247 -10.16 23.08 9.03
C ALA A 247 -9.23 22.85 7.83
N TRP A 248 -8.00 22.37 8.07
CA TRP A 248 -7.05 22.01 7.02
C TRP A 248 -7.58 20.90 6.11
N ALA A 249 -8.09 19.81 6.68
CA ALA A 249 -8.60 18.69 5.90
C ALA A 249 -9.77 19.11 4.99
N ASP A 250 -10.71 19.91 5.50
CA ASP A 250 -11.85 20.41 4.72
C ASP A 250 -11.40 21.37 3.62
N ALA A 251 -10.59 22.38 3.95
CA ALA A 251 -10.10 23.35 2.98
C ALA A 251 -9.25 22.68 1.88
N LYS A 252 -8.35 21.75 2.25
CA LYS A 252 -7.55 20.95 1.31
C LYS A 252 -8.43 20.11 0.41
N LYS A 253 -9.49 19.49 0.94
CA LYS A 253 -10.43 18.70 0.13
C LYS A 253 -11.16 19.56 -0.90
N MET A 254 -11.62 20.74 -0.53
CA MET A 254 -12.22 21.69 -1.48
C MET A 254 -11.23 22.11 -2.57
N ALA A 255 -9.99 22.42 -2.17
CA ALA A 255 -8.92 22.80 -3.09
C ALA A 255 -8.56 21.69 -4.09
N ALA A 256 -8.44 20.45 -3.63
CA ALA A 256 -8.19 19.28 -4.47
C ALA A 256 -9.29 19.04 -5.51
N HIS A 257 -10.51 19.56 -5.26
CA HIS A 257 -11.65 19.52 -6.17
C HIS A 257 -11.77 20.75 -7.08
N GLY A 258 -10.79 21.67 -7.05
CA GLY A 258 -10.72 22.82 -7.95
C GLY A 258 -11.43 24.08 -7.45
N TYR A 259 -11.67 24.21 -6.15
CA TYR A 259 -12.26 25.40 -5.52
C TYR A 259 -11.22 26.18 -4.70
N ALA A 260 -11.53 27.43 -4.35
CA ALA A 260 -10.91 28.05 -3.18
C ALA A 260 -11.64 27.55 -1.94
N GLY A 261 -11.01 26.68 -1.15
CA GLY A 261 -11.53 26.21 0.12
C GLY A 261 -11.32 27.26 1.21
N VAL A 262 -12.38 27.63 1.92
CA VAL A 262 -12.35 28.58 3.02
C VAL A 262 -13.00 27.94 4.24
N VAL A 263 -12.29 27.92 5.36
CA VAL A 263 -12.85 27.51 6.66
C VAL A 263 -12.71 28.66 7.65
N ALA A 264 -13.83 29.02 8.28
CA ALA A 264 -13.99 30.15 9.18
C ALA A 264 -14.56 29.72 10.53
#